data_AF-A0A653NVS8-F1
#
_entry.id   AF-A0A653NVS8-F1
#
_cell.length_a   1.000
_cell.length_b   1.000
_cell.length_c   1.000
_cell.angle_alpha   90.00
_cell.angle_beta   90.00
_cell.angle_gamma   90.00
#
_symmetry.space_group_name_H-M   'P 1'
#
loop_
_entity.id
_entity.type
_entity.pdbx_description
1 polymer ?
#
loop_
_entity_poly.entity_id
_entity_poly.type
_entity_poly.pdbx_seq_one_letter_code
_entity_poly.pdbx_strand_id
1 'polypeptide(L)'
;MASMDDAPRVGDLEVDGDALTGDGTTLSELADELACGVDDATTAEAPSDGWRVLRRLESGAVYLGSPVDADHRTWRVAQAHPGEQPPVVRVHPDTLVVRPSRAERRQGLVLRWPPFVEEQHDPSELVIDIVNAGTMRWTPENEGFRAVGALTAPGGTEFSFGWVSSAADRAVPLDPGEYARVPVQLQLQSDPTSLEPGPYDLHVVVVELGLRLAEPLRVELTADLVARQVAKQNRHRADPASERRAFERQIEAEQLRVGARRSWPEIAKVVGSAVSDDEALERIAAVLDCEPEQATSVYNSPLRAMVRADADRRDEQLQELIRQRDALG
;
A
#
# COMPACT_ATOMS: atom_id res chain seq x y z
N MET A 1 24.18 8.39 -4.32
CA MET A 1 23.02 8.84 -3.54
C MET A 1 23.22 8.38 -2.11
N ALA A 2 23.07 9.25 -1.12
CA ALA A 2 23.04 8.84 0.28
C ALA A 2 21.94 7.78 0.46
N SER A 3 22.21 6.74 1.24
CA SER A 3 21.24 5.69 1.52
C SER A 3 20.02 6.33 2.20
N MET A 4 18.83 6.30 1.58
CA MET A 4 17.58 6.78 2.17
C MET A 4 17.12 5.96 3.38
N ASP A 5 17.87 4.92 3.69
CA ASP A 5 17.63 4.00 4.79
C ASP A 5 17.81 4.62 6.18
N ASP A 6 18.65 5.67 6.26
CA ASP A 6 18.85 6.49 7.46
C ASP A 6 17.81 7.61 7.60
N ALA A 7 16.97 7.81 6.58
CA ALA A 7 15.97 8.87 6.58
C ALA A 7 14.74 8.46 7.42
N PRO A 8 14.15 9.40 8.20
CA PRO A 8 12.89 9.15 8.89
C PRO A 8 11.75 8.91 7.89
N ARG A 9 10.62 8.39 8.38
CA ARG A 9 9.44 8.12 7.55
C ARG A 9 8.21 8.84 8.07
N VAL A 10 7.35 9.30 7.17
CA VAL A 10 5.98 9.74 7.47
C VAL A 10 5.01 8.75 6.83
N GLY A 11 4.37 7.92 7.66
CA GLY A 11 3.68 6.73 7.16
C GLY A 11 4.68 5.81 6.43
N ASP A 12 4.45 5.60 5.14
CA ASP A 12 5.36 4.80 4.30
C ASP A 12 6.38 5.61 3.48
N LEU A 13 6.29 6.94 3.48
CA LEU A 13 7.17 7.81 2.73
C LEU A 13 8.47 8.07 3.50
N GLU A 14 9.64 7.74 2.93
CA GLU A 14 10.91 8.24 3.49
C GLU A 14 11.07 9.72 3.12
N VAL A 15 11.46 10.53 4.09
CA VAL A 15 11.52 11.99 3.99
C VAL A 15 12.87 12.50 4.47
N ASP A 16 13.32 13.62 3.93
CA ASP A 16 14.50 14.29 4.48
C ASP A 16 14.23 14.74 5.92
N GLY A 17 15.15 14.43 6.84
CA GLY A 17 15.00 14.79 8.25
C GLY A 17 14.92 16.30 8.45
N ASP A 18 15.63 17.08 7.63
CA ASP A 18 15.60 18.54 7.71
C ASP A 18 14.22 19.09 7.32
N ALA A 19 13.51 18.42 6.41
CA ALA A 19 12.15 18.78 6.01
C ALA A 19 11.11 18.56 7.13
N LEU A 20 11.45 17.81 8.19
CA LEU A 20 10.62 17.65 9.38
C LEU A 20 10.78 18.80 10.38
N THR A 21 11.74 19.69 10.15
CA THR A 21 12.06 20.83 11.00
C THR A 21 11.70 22.16 10.32
N GLY A 22 11.39 23.18 11.12
CA GLY A 22 11.05 24.52 10.63
C GLY A 22 9.55 24.81 10.53
N ASP A 23 9.23 26.07 10.23
CA ASP A 23 7.88 26.62 10.35
C ASP A 23 6.99 26.32 9.13
N GLY A 24 7.57 26.01 7.97
CA GLY A 24 6.83 25.77 6.71
C GLY A 24 6.11 27.02 6.19
N THR A 25 5.16 26.81 5.28
CA THR A 25 4.28 27.86 4.72
C THR A 25 2.84 27.35 4.50
N THR A 26 1.99 28.09 3.81
CA THR A 26 0.63 27.67 3.45
C THR A 26 0.64 26.64 2.31
N LEU A 27 -0.39 25.80 2.25
CA LEU A 27 -0.54 24.84 1.15
C LEU A 27 -0.71 25.54 -0.20
N SER A 28 -1.41 26.68 -0.22
CA SER A 28 -1.66 27.47 -1.42
C SER A 28 -0.37 28.02 -2.02
N GLU A 29 0.54 28.55 -1.20
CA GLU A 29 1.83 29.05 -1.69
C GLU A 29 2.68 27.95 -2.34
N LEU A 30 2.70 26.75 -1.75
CA LEU A 30 3.40 25.61 -2.36
C LEU A 30 2.71 25.11 -3.64
N ALA A 31 1.38 25.13 -3.69
CA ALA A 31 0.64 24.76 -4.87
C ALA A 31 0.93 25.75 -6.03
N ASP A 32 0.97 27.05 -5.73
CA ASP A 32 1.35 28.10 -6.68
C ASP A 32 2.79 27.91 -7.20
N GLU A 33 3.75 27.60 -6.31
CA GLU A 33 5.14 27.31 -6.69
C GLU A 33 5.23 26.10 -7.64
N LEU A 34 4.40 25.08 -7.40
CA LEU A 34 4.33 23.86 -8.21
C LEU A 34 3.43 24.01 -9.44
N ALA A 35 2.85 25.19 -9.68
CA ALA A 35 1.85 25.45 -10.73
C ALA A 35 0.68 24.44 -10.71
N CYS A 36 0.24 24.05 -9.51
CA CYS A 36 -0.86 23.12 -9.26
C CYS A 36 -2.05 23.86 -8.64
N GLY A 37 -3.27 23.43 -8.95
CA GLY A 37 -4.44 23.78 -8.15
C GLY A 37 -4.49 22.99 -6.84
N VAL A 38 -5.34 23.41 -5.91
CA VAL A 38 -5.62 22.67 -4.67
C VAL A 38 -7.00 22.06 -4.75
N ASP A 39 -7.13 20.77 -4.42
CA ASP A 39 -8.44 20.11 -4.31
C ASP A 39 -9.10 20.47 -2.98
N ASP A 40 -9.96 21.48 -3.00
CA ASP A 40 -10.74 21.95 -1.84
C ASP A 40 -11.54 20.83 -1.16
N ALA A 41 -11.90 19.79 -1.92
CA ALA A 41 -12.67 18.67 -1.39
C ALA A 41 -11.82 17.71 -0.53
N THR A 42 -10.50 17.91 -0.48
CA THR A 42 -9.55 17.17 0.35
C THR A 42 -8.91 18.01 1.47
N THR A 43 -9.04 19.33 1.44
CA THR A 43 -8.33 20.24 2.37
C THR A 43 -9.12 20.66 3.61
N ALA A 44 -10.38 20.25 3.74
CA ALA A 44 -11.28 20.74 4.81
C ALA A 44 -10.75 20.56 6.24
N GLU A 45 -9.96 19.51 6.50
CA GLU A 45 -9.35 19.22 7.81
C GLU A 45 -7.82 19.43 7.80
N ALA A 46 -7.30 20.08 6.77
CA ALA A 46 -5.88 20.26 6.58
C ALA A 46 -5.40 21.52 7.32
N PRO A 47 -4.20 21.51 7.94
CA PRO A 47 -3.64 22.70 8.57
C PRO A 47 -3.55 23.88 7.59
N SER A 48 -3.78 25.11 8.07
CA SER A 48 -3.66 26.31 7.22
C SER A 48 -2.21 26.61 6.83
N ASP A 49 -1.29 26.31 7.74
CA ASP A 49 0.14 26.65 7.65
C ASP A 49 0.99 25.41 7.96
N GLY A 50 2.31 25.56 7.98
CA GLY A 50 3.22 24.47 8.32
C GLY A 50 3.57 23.53 7.17
N TRP A 51 3.08 23.78 5.96
CA TRP A 51 3.35 22.94 4.80
C TRP A 51 4.77 23.11 4.29
N ARG A 52 5.38 21.99 3.88
CA ARG A 52 6.66 21.94 3.17
C ARG A 52 6.71 20.76 2.23
N VAL A 53 7.67 20.80 1.31
CA VAL A 53 8.01 19.66 0.46
C VAL A 53 8.76 18.62 1.30
N LEU A 54 8.16 17.44 1.44
CA LEU A 54 8.77 16.31 2.13
C LEU A 54 9.69 15.50 1.21
N ARG A 55 9.28 15.33 -0.06
CA ARG A 55 10.04 14.57 -1.05
C ARG A 55 9.61 14.91 -2.48
N ARG A 56 10.56 14.88 -3.41
CA ARG A 56 10.31 14.88 -4.85
C ARG A 56 10.73 13.53 -5.44
N LEU A 57 9.84 12.87 -6.16
CA LEU A 57 10.13 11.62 -6.85
C LEU A 57 10.64 11.90 -8.27
N GLU A 58 11.43 10.96 -8.81
CA GLU A 58 11.90 11.02 -10.20
C GLU A 58 10.76 10.95 -11.22
N SER A 59 9.61 10.36 -10.83
CA SER A 59 8.37 10.38 -11.63
C SER A 59 7.75 11.77 -11.79
N GLY A 60 8.27 12.78 -11.08
CA GLY A 60 7.72 14.14 -11.03
C GLY A 60 6.68 14.35 -9.94
N ALA A 61 6.22 13.29 -9.26
CA ALA A 61 5.32 13.42 -8.12
C ALA A 61 6.02 14.13 -6.94
N VAL A 62 5.32 15.04 -6.29
CA VAL A 62 5.82 15.81 -5.13
C VAL A 62 4.95 15.50 -3.92
N TYR A 63 5.59 15.15 -2.81
CA TYR A 63 4.92 14.96 -1.53
C TYR A 63 5.14 16.19 -0.65
N LEU A 64 4.03 16.70 -0.13
CA LEU A 64 3.99 17.83 0.79
C LEU A 64 3.51 17.33 2.16
N GLY A 65 3.82 18.06 3.22
CA GLY A 65 3.22 17.78 4.51
C GLY A 65 3.34 18.91 5.51
N SER A 66 2.46 18.86 6.50
CA SER A 66 2.35 19.82 7.60
C SER A 66 2.13 19.08 8.92
N PRO A 67 2.72 19.52 10.04
CA PRO A 67 2.55 18.86 11.33
C PRO A 67 1.17 19.22 11.88
N VAL A 68 0.54 18.26 12.55
CA VAL A 68 -0.77 18.43 13.19
C VAL A 68 -0.63 18.68 14.69
N ASP A 69 0.52 18.31 15.27
CA ASP A 69 0.85 18.51 16.67
C ASP A 69 2.15 19.32 16.84
N ALA A 70 2.31 19.93 18.02
CA ALA A 70 3.47 20.77 18.34
C ALA A 70 4.78 19.97 18.45
N ASP A 71 4.69 18.67 18.70
CA ASP A 71 5.84 17.76 18.82
C ASP A 71 6.29 17.18 17.46
N HIS A 72 5.61 17.57 16.37
CA HIS A 72 5.85 17.12 15.00
C HIS A 72 5.85 15.58 14.86
N ARG A 73 5.03 14.87 15.64
CA ARG A 73 4.88 13.41 15.60
C ARG A 73 3.81 12.96 14.63
N THR A 74 2.80 13.79 14.41
CA THR A 74 1.67 13.49 13.52
C THR A 74 1.60 14.52 12.42
N TRP A 75 1.41 14.06 11.18
CA TRP A 75 1.52 14.88 9.99
C TRP A 75 0.33 14.67 9.06
N ARG A 76 -0.08 15.77 8.44
CA ARG A 76 -0.85 15.74 7.21
C ARG A 76 0.09 15.62 6.02
N VAL A 77 -0.27 14.78 5.07
CA VAL A 77 0.48 14.60 3.83
C VAL A 77 -0.43 14.90 2.65
N ALA A 78 0.11 15.58 1.65
CA ALA A 78 -0.53 15.80 0.37
C ALA A 78 0.39 15.34 -0.76
N GLN A 79 -0.20 15.01 -1.89
CA GLN A 79 0.51 14.64 -3.09
C GLN A 79 0.11 15.59 -4.22
N ALA A 80 1.11 16.10 -4.92
CA ALA A 80 0.96 16.86 -6.14
C ALA A 80 1.54 16.05 -7.30
N HIS A 81 0.79 16.00 -8.40
CA HIS A 81 1.25 15.44 -9.66
C HIS A 81 1.26 16.53 -10.73
N PRO A 82 2.36 17.29 -10.87
CA PRO A 82 2.45 18.39 -11.84
C PRO A 82 2.24 17.96 -13.30
N GLY A 83 2.38 16.65 -13.59
CA GLY A 83 2.12 16.07 -14.91
C GLY A 83 0.65 15.71 -15.19
N GLU A 84 -0.24 15.72 -14.19
CA GLU A 84 -1.68 15.52 -14.40
C GLU A 84 -2.31 16.75 -15.09
N GLN A 85 -3.46 16.56 -15.75
CA GLN A 85 -4.25 17.65 -16.34
C GLN A 85 -5.70 17.60 -15.83
N PRO A 86 -6.14 18.55 -14.98
CA PRO A 86 -5.33 19.62 -14.39
C PRO A 86 -4.36 19.10 -13.31
N PRO A 87 -3.20 19.75 -13.11
CA PRO A 87 -2.30 19.40 -12.03
C PRO A 87 -2.90 19.86 -10.71
N VAL A 88 -3.14 18.92 -9.78
CA VAL A 88 -3.85 19.19 -8.54
C VAL A 88 -3.12 18.59 -7.36
N VAL A 89 -3.09 19.33 -6.25
CA VAL A 89 -2.66 18.86 -4.94
C VAL A 89 -3.84 18.20 -4.22
N ARG A 90 -3.70 16.93 -3.86
CA ARG A 90 -4.68 16.17 -3.09
C ARG A 90 -4.13 15.86 -1.71
N VAL A 91 -4.86 16.19 -0.66
CA VAL A 91 -4.49 15.84 0.72
C VAL A 91 -4.96 14.41 1.01
N HIS A 92 -4.08 13.59 1.59
CA HIS A 92 -4.44 12.27 2.09
C HIS A 92 -5.61 12.38 3.09
N PRO A 93 -6.52 11.40 3.24
CA PRO A 93 -7.64 11.48 4.19
C PRO A 93 -7.25 11.17 5.65
N ASP A 94 -6.17 10.44 5.91
CA ASP A 94 -5.70 10.13 7.28
C ASP A 94 -4.37 10.81 7.65
N THR A 95 -4.22 11.19 8.91
CA THR A 95 -2.95 11.69 9.44
C THR A 95 -1.95 10.55 9.59
N LEU A 96 -0.68 10.84 9.32
CA LEU A 96 0.39 9.87 9.33
C LEU A 96 1.39 10.17 10.44
N VAL A 97 1.91 9.12 11.07
CA VAL A 97 2.86 9.25 12.18
C VAL A 97 4.29 9.29 11.63
N VAL A 98 5.12 10.13 12.21
CA VAL A 98 6.58 10.10 11.99
C VAL A 98 7.14 8.88 12.67
N ARG A 99 7.95 8.12 11.93
CA ARG A 99 8.65 6.94 12.40
C ARG A 99 10.16 7.14 12.29
N PRO A 100 10.93 6.53 13.21
CA PRO A 100 12.38 6.42 13.07
C PRO A 100 12.78 5.78 11.74
N SER A 101 14.05 5.96 11.36
CA SER A 101 14.56 5.44 10.09
C SER A 101 14.51 3.91 10.03
N ARG A 102 14.62 3.32 8.84
CA ARG A 102 14.72 1.86 8.72
C ARG A 102 15.95 1.34 9.43
N ALA A 103 17.08 2.04 9.31
CA ALA A 103 18.33 1.70 9.98
C ALA A 103 18.20 1.66 11.50
N GLU A 104 17.55 2.66 12.10
CA GLU A 104 17.29 2.71 13.55
C GLU A 104 16.35 1.57 13.98
N ARG A 105 15.23 1.38 13.26
CA ARG A 105 14.23 0.36 13.62
C ARG A 105 14.76 -1.05 13.50
N ARG A 106 15.72 -1.32 12.63
CA ARG A 106 16.34 -2.65 12.51
C ARG A 106 17.60 -2.82 13.36
N GLN A 107 18.00 -1.84 14.15
CA GLN A 107 19.29 -1.86 14.83
C GLN A 107 19.48 -3.16 15.62
N GLY A 108 20.63 -3.81 15.40
CA GLY A 108 20.96 -5.10 16.03
C GLY A 108 20.42 -6.34 15.28
N LEU A 109 19.50 -6.18 14.33
CA LEU A 109 19.04 -7.29 13.50
C LEU A 109 19.99 -7.56 12.32
N VAL A 110 20.20 -8.84 12.03
CA VAL A 110 20.95 -9.32 10.86
C VAL A 110 20.18 -10.45 10.19
N LEU A 111 20.34 -10.56 8.87
CA LEU A 111 19.85 -11.73 8.12
C LEU A 111 20.93 -12.80 8.08
N ARG A 112 20.50 -14.05 8.20
CA ARG A 112 21.39 -15.21 8.11
C ARG A 112 20.67 -16.35 7.41
N TRP A 113 21.34 -16.99 6.45
CA TRP A 113 20.87 -18.26 5.91
C TRP A 113 20.96 -19.38 6.97
N PRO A 114 19.88 -20.13 7.20
CA PRO A 114 19.96 -21.35 7.99
C PRO A 114 20.99 -22.35 7.44
N PRO A 115 21.66 -23.15 8.28
CA PRO A 115 22.74 -24.05 7.84
C PRO A 115 22.34 -25.07 6.76
N PHE A 116 21.08 -25.46 6.70
CA PHE A 116 20.56 -26.44 5.75
C PHE A 116 20.13 -25.83 4.40
N VAL A 117 20.20 -24.50 4.23
CA VAL A 117 19.76 -23.84 2.99
C VAL A 117 20.59 -24.28 1.79
N GLU A 118 21.88 -24.57 1.97
CA GLU A 118 22.74 -25.10 0.90
C GLU A 118 22.29 -26.48 0.40
N GLU A 119 21.62 -27.27 1.26
CA GLU A 119 21.06 -28.58 0.92
C GLU A 119 19.65 -28.45 0.30
N GLN A 120 19.07 -27.26 0.31
CA GLN A 120 17.72 -27.01 -0.16
C GLN A 120 17.72 -26.61 -1.63
N HIS A 121 17.11 -27.46 -2.46
CA HIS A 121 17.17 -27.33 -3.92
C HIS A 121 15.98 -26.59 -4.52
N ASP A 122 14.93 -26.29 -3.73
CA ASP A 122 13.74 -25.57 -4.18
C ASP A 122 13.73 -24.13 -3.60
N PRO A 123 14.02 -23.12 -4.44
CA PRO A 123 13.99 -21.71 -4.04
C PRO A 123 12.65 -21.25 -3.45
N SER A 124 11.54 -21.91 -3.79
CA SER A 124 10.20 -21.52 -3.33
C SER A 124 9.88 -21.94 -1.89
N GLU A 125 10.70 -22.81 -1.31
CA GLU A 125 10.59 -23.29 0.07
C GLU A 125 11.62 -22.61 0.99
N LEU A 126 12.40 -21.67 0.46
CA LEU A 126 13.48 -21.03 1.20
C LEU A 126 12.97 -20.25 2.40
N VAL A 127 13.81 -20.24 3.42
CA VAL A 127 13.60 -19.57 4.69
C VAL A 127 14.86 -18.78 5.03
N ILE A 128 14.67 -17.66 5.73
CA ILE A 128 15.76 -16.83 6.25
C ILE A 128 15.60 -16.68 7.77
N ASP A 129 16.72 -16.71 8.49
CA ASP A 129 16.72 -16.34 9.91
C ASP A 129 16.96 -14.83 10.03
N ILE A 130 16.06 -14.15 10.75
CA ILE A 130 16.25 -12.78 11.24
C ILE A 130 16.74 -12.90 12.67
N VAL A 131 18.01 -12.59 12.90
CA VAL A 131 18.68 -12.80 14.19
C VAL A 131 18.88 -11.46 14.87
N ASN A 132 18.59 -11.37 16.16
CA ASN A 132 19.06 -10.24 16.97
C ASN A 132 20.51 -10.47 17.39
N ALA A 133 21.45 -9.90 16.64
CA ALA A 133 22.88 -9.88 16.96
C ALA A 133 23.28 -8.72 17.88
N GLY A 134 22.33 -7.87 18.28
CA GLY A 134 22.54 -6.78 19.23
C GLY A 134 22.65 -7.27 20.68
N THR A 135 22.89 -6.34 21.59
CA THR A 135 23.01 -6.61 23.03
C THR A 135 21.73 -6.34 23.82
N MET A 136 20.70 -5.79 23.17
CA MET A 136 19.41 -5.45 23.78
C MET A 136 18.29 -6.21 23.09
N ARG A 137 17.17 -6.43 23.79
CA ARG A 137 15.96 -6.99 23.19
C ARG A 137 15.48 -6.08 22.07
N TRP A 138 15.32 -6.65 20.88
CA TRP A 138 14.68 -5.98 19.76
C TRP A 138 13.16 -6.14 19.89
N THR A 139 12.41 -5.04 19.83
CA THR A 139 10.95 -5.05 19.97
C THR A 139 10.32 -4.32 18.79
N PRO A 140 9.45 -4.98 18.01
CA PRO A 140 8.72 -4.32 16.93
C PRO A 140 7.66 -3.37 17.49
N GLU A 141 7.50 -2.23 16.85
CA GLU A 141 6.38 -1.32 17.11
C GLU A 141 5.18 -1.74 16.26
N ASN A 142 5.38 -1.79 14.94
CA ASN A 142 4.37 -2.17 13.95
C ASN A 142 4.96 -2.93 12.76
N GLU A 143 6.24 -3.29 12.84
CA GLU A 143 6.97 -3.94 11.76
C GLU A 143 6.52 -5.37 11.53
N GLY A 144 6.52 -5.78 10.26
CA GLY A 144 6.41 -7.16 9.83
C GLY A 144 7.75 -7.79 9.42
N PHE A 145 7.88 -9.09 9.66
CA PHE A 145 8.96 -9.93 9.12
C PHE A 145 8.58 -10.54 7.76
N ARG A 146 8.18 -9.69 6.82
CA ARG A 146 7.93 -10.11 5.44
C ARG A 146 9.23 -10.13 4.64
N ALA A 147 9.75 -11.33 4.38
CA ALA A 147 10.91 -11.55 3.52
C ALA A 147 10.47 -11.78 2.07
N VAL A 148 11.01 -10.98 1.15
CA VAL A 148 10.82 -11.13 -0.30
C VAL A 148 12.13 -11.54 -0.93
N GLY A 149 12.08 -12.55 -1.78
CA GLY A 149 13.20 -13.00 -2.60
C GLY A 149 13.08 -12.47 -4.02
N ALA A 150 14.16 -11.88 -4.54
CA ALA A 150 14.28 -11.43 -5.92
C ALA A 150 15.43 -12.16 -6.61
N LEU A 151 15.15 -12.70 -7.79
CA LEU A 151 16.13 -13.40 -8.61
C LEU A 151 16.71 -12.44 -9.64
N THR A 152 18.03 -12.39 -9.74
CA THR A 152 18.76 -11.64 -10.78
C THR A 152 19.74 -12.55 -11.49
N ALA A 153 20.14 -12.16 -12.71
CA ALA A 153 21.29 -12.80 -13.35
C ALA A 153 22.53 -12.70 -12.42
N PRO A 154 23.47 -13.66 -12.50
CA PRO A 154 24.71 -13.63 -11.73
C PRO A 154 25.44 -12.29 -11.77
N GLY A 155 25.73 -11.72 -10.61
CA GLY A 155 26.37 -10.41 -10.45
C GLY A 155 25.43 -9.21 -10.61
N GLY A 156 24.16 -9.43 -10.96
CA GLY A 156 23.13 -8.40 -10.99
C GLY A 156 22.70 -7.98 -9.59
N THR A 157 22.46 -6.68 -9.39
CA THR A 157 22.05 -6.12 -8.09
C THR A 157 20.77 -5.28 -8.18
N GLU A 158 20.27 -5.05 -9.39
CA GLU A 158 19.09 -4.22 -9.62
C GLU A 158 17.83 -5.09 -9.67
N PHE A 159 16.89 -4.78 -8.79
CA PHE A 159 15.57 -5.41 -8.76
C PHE A 159 14.57 -4.46 -8.09
N SER A 160 13.33 -4.53 -8.55
CA SER A 160 12.19 -3.85 -7.91
C SER A 160 11.07 -4.85 -7.65
N PHE A 161 10.26 -4.57 -6.65
CA PHE A 161 9.09 -5.38 -6.32
C PHE A 161 8.00 -4.51 -5.66
N GLY A 162 6.75 -4.88 -5.91
CA GLY A 162 5.59 -4.32 -5.23
C GLY A 162 5.23 -5.18 -4.01
N TRP A 163 4.79 -4.55 -2.93
CA TRP A 163 4.33 -5.26 -1.75
C TRP A 163 3.25 -4.46 -1.03
N VAL A 164 2.45 -5.16 -0.23
CA VAL A 164 1.43 -4.58 0.65
C VAL A 164 1.66 -5.17 2.02
N SER A 165 1.63 -4.32 3.06
CA SER A 165 1.72 -4.78 4.45
C SER A 165 0.47 -5.56 4.82
N SER A 166 0.63 -6.65 5.55
CA SER A 166 -0.49 -7.43 6.08
C SER A 166 -0.30 -7.71 7.56
N ALA A 167 -1.40 -7.71 8.32
CA ALA A 167 -1.36 -7.99 9.75
C ALA A 167 -0.84 -9.40 10.08
N ALA A 168 -0.85 -10.32 9.11
CA ALA A 168 -0.36 -11.69 9.27
C ALA A 168 1.18 -11.80 9.33
N ASP A 169 1.90 -10.76 8.91
CA ASP A 169 3.37 -10.79 8.86
C ASP A 169 4.03 -10.11 10.06
N ARG A 170 3.27 -9.78 11.12
CA ARG A 170 3.79 -9.04 12.28
C ARG A 170 5.03 -9.72 12.86
N ALA A 171 6.06 -8.90 13.09
CA ALA A 171 7.29 -9.35 13.70
C ALA A 171 7.06 -9.71 15.17
N VAL A 172 7.95 -10.55 15.70
CA VAL A 172 7.99 -10.92 17.12
C VAL A 172 9.20 -10.27 17.79
N PRO A 173 9.11 -9.89 19.07
CA PRO A 173 10.29 -9.45 19.81
C PRO A 173 11.35 -10.55 19.84
N LEU A 174 12.63 -10.17 19.80
CA LEU A 174 13.76 -11.09 19.84
C LEU A 174 14.75 -10.63 20.92
N ASP A 175 15.05 -11.49 21.88
CA ASP A 175 16.14 -11.27 22.83
C ASP A 175 17.52 -11.46 22.13
N PRO A 176 18.62 -10.94 22.70
CA PRO A 176 19.96 -11.11 22.12
C PRO A 176 20.29 -12.58 21.83
N GLY A 177 20.65 -12.87 20.58
CA GLY A 177 20.96 -14.22 20.07
C GLY A 177 19.74 -15.02 19.62
N GLU A 178 18.52 -14.58 19.89
CA GLU A 178 17.31 -15.20 19.36
C GLU A 178 17.14 -14.88 17.87
N TYR A 179 16.38 -15.73 17.19
CA TYR A 179 16.05 -15.55 15.79
C TYR A 179 14.61 -15.92 15.49
N ALA A 180 14.02 -15.23 14.53
CA ALA A 180 12.79 -15.62 13.87
C ALA A 180 13.13 -16.22 12.51
N ARG A 181 12.61 -17.41 12.22
CA ARG A 181 12.71 -18.01 10.89
C ARG A 181 11.48 -17.66 10.08
N VAL A 182 11.68 -17.03 8.93
CA VAL A 182 10.59 -16.59 8.06
C VAL A 182 10.72 -17.13 6.64
N PRO A 183 9.59 -17.52 6.02
CA PRO A 183 9.59 -17.97 4.63
C PRO A 183 9.93 -16.81 3.69
N VAL A 184 10.74 -17.09 2.68
CA VAL A 184 11.09 -16.15 1.61
C VAL A 184 10.03 -16.25 0.52
N GLN A 185 9.27 -15.18 0.31
CA GLN A 185 8.32 -15.11 -0.79
C GLN A 185 9.05 -14.69 -2.07
N LEU A 186 9.29 -15.66 -2.95
CA LEU A 186 9.86 -15.36 -4.27
C LEU A 186 8.88 -14.52 -5.10
N GLN A 187 9.34 -13.33 -5.48
CA GLN A 187 8.69 -12.53 -6.52
C GLN A 187 9.55 -12.58 -7.79
N LEU A 188 8.93 -13.01 -8.89
CA LEU A 188 9.55 -12.86 -10.20
C LEU A 188 9.45 -11.39 -10.63
N GLN A 189 10.50 -10.90 -11.27
CA GLN A 189 10.49 -9.62 -11.99
C GLN A 189 9.31 -9.62 -12.98
N SER A 190 8.85 -8.43 -13.36
CA SER A 190 7.56 -8.15 -14.03
C SER A 190 7.29 -8.89 -15.34
N ASP A 191 8.27 -9.59 -15.91
CA ASP A 191 8.08 -10.48 -17.06
C ASP A 191 8.39 -11.96 -16.69
N PRO A 192 7.37 -12.80 -16.42
CA PRO A 192 7.56 -14.21 -16.13
C PRO A 192 8.11 -15.02 -17.32
N THR A 193 8.07 -14.47 -18.54
CA THR A 193 8.63 -15.14 -19.72
C THR A 193 10.15 -14.95 -19.85
N SER A 194 10.73 -14.03 -19.07
CA SER A 194 12.17 -13.78 -19.05
C SER A 194 12.97 -14.76 -18.18
N LEU A 195 12.28 -15.59 -17.39
CA LEU A 195 12.94 -16.52 -16.48
C LEU A 195 13.31 -17.81 -17.23
N GLU A 196 14.59 -18.00 -17.50
CA GLU A 196 15.13 -19.23 -18.11
C GLU A 196 15.80 -20.13 -17.06
N PRO A 197 15.85 -21.46 -17.27
CA PRO A 197 16.63 -22.35 -16.41
C PRO A 197 18.11 -21.98 -16.42
N GLY A 198 18.79 -22.07 -15.28
CA GLY A 198 20.20 -21.73 -15.15
C GLY A 198 20.56 -21.11 -13.78
N PRO A 199 21.78 -20.55 -13.64
CA PRO A 199 22.25 -19.96 -12.40
C PRO A 199 21.70 -18.54 -12.19
N TYR A 200 21.27 -18.24 -10.96
CA TYR A 200 20.77 -16.93 -10.54
C TYR A 200 21.31 -16.54 -9.16
N ASP A 201 21.39 -15.24 -8.92
CA ASP A 201 21.60 -14.69 -7.59
C ASP A 201 20.24 -14.40 -6.94
N LEU A 202 19.99 -15.00 -5.78
CA LEU A 202 18.83 -14.74 -4.96
C LEU A 202 19.16 -13.69 -3.91
N HIS A 203 18.53 -12.53 -4.06
CA HIS A 203 18.55 -11.45 -3.09
C HIS A 203 17.35 -11.59 -2.16
N VAL A 204 17.57 -11.45 -0.85
CA VAL A 204 16.46 -11.45 0.14
C VAL A 204 16.42 -10.10 0.83
N VAL A 205 15.21 -9.55 0.90
CA VAL A 205 14.92 -8.29 1.58
C VAL A 205 13.78 -8.47 2.58
N VAL A 206 13.98 -8.11 3.84
CA VAL A 206 12.87 -7.90 4.78
C VAL A 206 12.39 -6.46 4.62
N VAL A 207 11.24 -6.33 3.97
CA VAL A 207 10.88 -5.11 3.24
C VAL A 207 10.63 -3.91 4.16
N GLU A 208 9.90 -4.11 5.26
CA GLU A 208 9.54 -3.01 6.17
C GLU A 208 10.74 -2.42 6.93
N LEU A 209 11.75 -3.27 7.15
CA LEU A 209 13.00 -2.95 7.85
C LEU A 209 14.15 -2.60 6.90
N GLY A 210 14.00 -2.83 5.61
CA GLY A 210 15.07 -2.67 4.63
C GLY A 210 16.28 -3.59 4.88
N LEU A 211 16.15 -4.63 5.70
CA LEU A 211 17.22 -5.60 5.95
C LEU A 211 17.51 -6.37 4.67
N ARG A 212 18.79 -6.45 4.29
CA ARG A 212 19.28 -7.22 3.15
C ARG A 212 20.47 -8.06 3.56
N LEU A 213 20.62 -9.20 2.93
CA LEU A 213 21.88 -9.95 3.00
C LEU A 213 22.97 -9.19 2.26
N ALA A 214 24.19 -9.22 2.79
CA ALA A 214 25.35 -8.63 2.13
C ALA A 214 25.73 -9.38 0.85
N GLU A 215 25.59 -10.72 0.88
CA GLU A 215 25.90 -11.59 -0.24
C GLU A 215 24.64 -12.36 -0.67
N PRO A 216 24.27 -12.33 -1.96
CA PRO A 216 23.15 -13.11 -2.45
C PRO A 216 23.47 -14.61 -2.44
N LEU A 217 22.43 -15.44 -2.36
CA LEU A 217 22.59 -16.89 -2.47
C LEU A 217 22.60 -17.27 -3.95
N ARG A 218 23.66 -17.95 -4.40
CA ARG A 218 23.68 -18.54 -5.74
C ARG A 218 22.76 -19.76 -5.77
N VAL A 219 21.77 -19.74 -6.65
CA VAL A 219 20.81 -20.84 -6.84
C VAL A 219 20.78 -21.28 -8.30
N GLU A 220 20.48 -22.55 -8.53
CA GLU A 220 20.27 -23.10 -9.87
C GLU A 220 18.76 -23.30 -10.09
N LEU A 221 18.20 -22.62 -11.08
CA LEU A 221 16.80 -22.80 -11.47
C LEU A 221 16.68 -23.91 -12.51
N THR A 222 15.94 -24.96 -12.17
CA THR A 222 15.57 -26.02 -13.13
C THR A 222 14.36 -25.60 -13.96
N ALA A 223 14.16 -26.23 -15.12
CA ALA A 223 12.97 -26.01 -15.94
C ALA A 223 11.65 -26.24 -15.19
N ASP A 224 11.62 -27.25 -14.31
CA ASP A 224 10.44 -27.55 -13.49
C ASP A 224 10.16 -26.47 -12.44
N LEU A 225 11.20 -25.85 -11.87
CA LEU A 225 11.06 -24.74 -10.94
C LEU A 225 10.52 -23.49 -11.64
N VAL A 226 11.09 -23.16 -12.80
CA VAL A 226 10.60 -22.06 -13.65
C VAL A 226 9.11 -22.28 -13.98
N ALA A 227 8.75 -23.46 -14.47
CA ALA A 227 7.38 -23.79 -14.83
C ALA A 227 6.40 -23.68 -13.64
N ARG A 228 6.79 -24.20 -12.46
CA ARG A 228 5.96 -24.10 -11.24
C ARG A 228 5.76 -22.65 -10.81
N GLN A 229 6.79 -21.83 -10.87
CA GLN A 229 6.71 -20.43 -10.46
C GLN A 229 5.86 -19.60 -11.44
N VAL A 230 6.03 -19.80 -12.74
CA VAL A 230 5.17 -19.19 -13.78
C VAL A 230 3.71 -19.59 -13.57
N ALA A 231 3.42 -20.88 -13.31
CA ALA A 231 2.06 -21.34 -13.04
C ALA A 231 1.46 -20.77 -11.75
N LYS A 232 2.27 -20.54 -10.70
CA LYS A 232 1.82 -19.89 -9.45
C LYS A 232 1.47 -18.42 -9.69
N GLN A 233 2.28 -17.68 -10.44
CA GLN A 233 1.96 -16.29 -10.79
C GLN A 233 0.74 -16.20 -11.72
N ASN A 234 0.63 -17.06 -12.73
CA ASN A 234 -0.52 -17.08 -13.64
C ASN A 234 -1.84 -17.43 -12.93
N ARG A 235 -1.80 -18.14 -11.79
CA ARG A 235 -2.99 -18.33 -10.93
C ARG A 235 -3.44 -17.06 -10.21
N HIS A 236 -2.52 -16.13 -9.96
CA HIS A 236 -2.80 -14.85 -9.30
C HIS A 236 -3.00 -13.70 -10.29
N ARG A 237 -2.55 -13.85 -11.53
CA ARG A 237 -2.93 -12.96 -12.62
C ARG A 237 -4.43 -13.16 -12.84
N ALA A 238 -5.22 -12.18 -12.42
CA ALA A 238 -6.66 -12.25 -12.64
C ALA A 238 -6.90 -12.39 -14.14
N ASP A 239 -7.63 -13.43 -14.51
CA ASP A 239 -8.08 -13.63 -15.88
C ASP A 239 -8.80 -12.34 -16.33
N PRO A 240 -8.54 -11.80 -17.53
CA PRO A 240 -9.20 -10.57 -17.99
C PRO A 240 -10.73 -10.61 -17.84
N ALA A 241 -11.37 -11.78 -18.03
CA ALA A 241 -12.81 -11.93 -17.79
C ALA A 241 -13.17 -11.90 -16.30
N SER A 242 -12.26 -12.29 -15.41
CA SER A 242 -12.42 -12.19 -13.96
C SER A 242 -12.16 -10.78 -13.44
N GLU A 243 -11.19 -10.04 -13.99
CA GLU A 243 -11.01 -8.60 -13.74
C GLU A 243 -12.23 -7.81 -14.22
N ARG A 244 -12.70 -8.10 -15.44
CA ARG A 244 -13.93 -7.51 -15.98
C ARG A 244 -15.14 -7.76 -15.08
N ARG A 245 -15.34 -9.00 -14.61
CA ARG A 245 -16.41 -9.33 -13.64
C ARG A 245 -16.24 -8.62 -12.29
N ALA A 246 -15.01 -8.32 -11.87
CA ALA A 246 -14.77 -7.53 -10.66
C ALA A 246 -15.16 -6.06 -10.88
N PHE A 247 -14.77 -5.47 -12.01
CA PHE A 247 -15.21 -4.14 -12.41
C PHE A 247 -16.72 -4.05 -12.57
N GLU A 248 -17.37 -5.04 -13.20
CA GLU A 248 -18.83 -5.10 -13.35
C GLU A 248 -19.53 -5.11 -11.99
N ARG A 249 -19.08 -5.93 -11.03
CA ARG A 249 -19.63 -5.93 -9.66
C ARG A 249 -19.42 -4.60 -8.94
N GLN A 250 -18.26 -3.96 -9.13
CA GLN A 250 -17.96 -2.66 -8.52
C GLN A 250 -18.81 -1.55 -9.13
N ILE A 251 -19.02 -1.57 -10.45
CA ILE A 251 -19.92 -0.68 -11.19
C ILE A 251 -21.35 -0.85 -10.71
N GLU A 252 -21.84 -2.09 -10.58
CA GLU A 252 -23.20 -2.37 -10.07
C GLU A 252 -23.38 -1.81 -8.65
N ALA A 253 -22.40 -2.01 -7.76
CA ALA A 253 -22.45 -1.48 -6.39
C ALA A 253 -22.45 0.06 -6.36
N GLU A 254 -21.61 0.72 -7.17
CA GLU A 254 -21.58 2.19 -7.24
C GLU A 254 -22.84 2.76 -7.91
N GLN A 255 -23.37 2.10 -8.94
CA GLN A 255 -24.65 2.47 -9.56
C GLN A 255 -25.79 2.43 -8.55
N LEU A 256 -25.83 1.39 -7.70
CA LEU A 256 -26.85 1.28 -6.67
C LEU A 256 -26.71 2.40 -5.62
N ARG A 257 -25.49 2.75 -5.20
CA ARG A 257 -25.24 3.87 -4.26
C ARG A 257 -25.63 5.21 -4.85
N VAL A 258 -25.29 5.46 -6.11
CA VAL A 258 -25.67 6.66 -6.85
C VAL A 258 -27.20 6.73 -7.02
N GLY A 259 -27.84 5.62 -7.38
CA GLY A 259 -29.29 5.51 -7.55
C GLY A 259 -30.06 5.72 -6.24
N ALA A 260 -29.53 5.17 -5.14
CA ALA A 260 -30.08 5.30 -3.80
C ALA A 260 -30.15 6.74 -3.29
N ARG A 261 -29.42 7.67 -3.93
CA ARG A 261 -29.39 9.11 -3.60
C ARG A 261 -30.78 9.72 -3.44
N ARG A 262 -31.71 9.35 -4.33
CA ARG A 262 -33.07 9.91 -4.34
C ARG A 262 -33.95 9.33 -3.24
N SER A 263 -33.59 8.15 -2.74
CA SER A 263 -34.34 7.39 -1.74
C SER A 263 -33.72 7.46 -0.35
N TRP A 264 -32.63 8.21 -0.15
CA TRP A 264 -31.96 8.34 1.16
C TRP A 264 -32.88 8.69 2.34
N PRO A 265 -33.84 9.62 2.23
CA PRO A 265 -34.77 9.91 3.33
C PRO A 265 -35.63 8.69 3.71
N GLU A 266 -36.02 7.89 2.72
CA GLU A 266 -36.80 6.67 2.92
C GLU A 266 -35.94 5.53 3.48
N ILE A 267 -34.72 5.37 2.97
CA ILE A 267 -33.70 4.45 3.49
C ILE A 267 -33.39 4.74 4.96
N ALA A 268 -33.17 6.00 5.33
CA ALA A 268 -32.90 6.39 6.72
C ALA A 268 -34.08 6.06 7.64
N LYS A 269 -35.32 6.17 7.13
CA LYS A 269 -36.53 5.82 7.87
C LYS A 269 -36.66 4.31 8.09
N VAL A 270 -36.39 3.49 7.08
CA VAL A 270 -36.46 2.03 7.22
C VAL A 270 -35.35 1.49 8.11
N VAL A 271 -34.13 2.03 8.00
CA VAL A 271 -33.00 1.67 8.87
C VAL A 271 -33.29 2.08 10.32
N GLY A 272 -33.74 3.32 10.54
CA GLY A 272 -34.05 3.82 11.88
C GLY A 272 -35.24 3.14 12.58
N SER A 273 -35.98 2.27 11.88
CA SER A 273 -37.12 1.52 12.42
C SER A 273 -36.96 -0.01 12.33
N ALA A 274 -35.82 -0.50 11.85
CA ALA A 274 -35.50 -1.92 11.80
C ALA A 274 -35.05 -2.42 13.19
N VAL A 275 -35.41 -3.66 13.51
CA VAL A 275 -35.04 -4.34 14.77
C VAL A 275 -33.73 -5.12 14.62
N SER A 276 -33.32 -5.45 13.38
CA SER A 276 -32.05 -6.10 13.06
C SER A 276 -31.45 -5.60 11.74
N ASP A 277 -30.16 -5.91 11.53
CA ASP A 277 -29.44 -5.64 10.27
C ASP A 277 -30.09 -6.36 9.08
N ASP A 278 -30.48 -7.63 9.25
CA ASP A 278 -31.14 -8.41 8.20
C ASP A 278 -32.49 -7.78 7.79
N GLU A 279 -33.28 -7.31 8.76
CA GLU A 279 -34.54 -6.61 8.49
C GLU A 279 -34.30 -5.24 7.82
N ALA A 280 -33.22 -4.54 8.19
CA ALA A 280 -32.83 -3.29 7.54
C ALA A 280 -32.44 -3.53 6.07
N LEU A 281 -31.66 -4.58 5.79
CA LEU A 281 -31.23 -4.96 4.44
C LEU A 281 -32.40 -5.36 3.55
N GLU A 282 -33.34 -6.19 4.04
CA GLU A 282 -34.55 -6.56 3.30
C GLU A 282 -35.41 -5.34 2.97
N ARG A 283 -35.53 -4.39 3.90
CA ARG A 283 -36.32 -3.17 3.68
C ARG A 283 -35.63 -2.18 2.75
N ILE A 284 -34.30 -2.04 2.82
CA ILE A 284 -33.53 -1.23 1.87
C ILE A 284 -33.65 -1.83 0.46
N ALA A 285 -33.53 -3.15 0.35
CA ALA A 285 -33.70 -3.88 -0.90
C ALA A 285 -35.07 -3.61 -1.55
N ALA A 286 -36.14 -3.62 -0.75
CA ALA A 286 -37.48 -3.27 -1.22
C ALA A 286 -37.61 -1.79 -1.66
N VAL A 287 -36.94 -0.85 -0.99
CA VAL A 287 -36.93 0.58 -1.37
C VAL A 287 -36.16 0.83 -2.67
N LEU A 288 -35.13 0.02 -2.94
CA LEU A 288 -34.24 0.17 -4.08
C LEU A 288 -34.57 -0.77 -5.26
N ASP A 289 -35.56 -1.65 -5.11
CA ASP A 289 -35.92 -2.69 -6.06
C ASP A 289 -34.70 -3.55 -6.47
N CYS A 290 -33.92 -3.98 -5.46
CA CYS A 290 -32.71 -4.78 -5.64
C CYS A 290 -32.71 -6.01 -4.72
N GLU A 291 -31.73 -6.89 -4.89
CA GLU A 291 -31.55 -8.03 -3.98
C GLU A 291 -30.96 -7.59 -2.62
N PRO A 292 -31.27 -8.26 -1.50
CA PRO A 292 -30.71 -7.94 -0.17
C PRO A 292 -29.18 -7.92 -0.13
N GLU A 293 -28.53 -8.82 -0.86
CA GLU A 293 -27.06 -8.86 -0.96
C GLU A 293 -26.49 -7.57 -1.55
N GLN A 294 -27.17 -6.99 -2.55
CA GLN A 294 -26.78 -5.75 -3.21
C GLN A 294 -27.01 -4.53 -2.29
N ALA A 295 -28.09 -4.54 -1.51
CA ALA A 295 -28.43 -3.51 -0.53
C ALA A 295 -27.33 -3.31 0.55
N THR A 296 -26.51 -4.33 0.81
CA THR A 296 -25.36 -4.27 1.72
C THR A 296 -24.42 -3.11 1.41
N SER A 297 -24.22 -2.81 0.13
CA SER A 297 -23.35 -1.73 -0.34
C SER A 297 -23.84 -0.34 0.10
N VAL A 298 -25.16 -0.17 0.18
CA VAL A 298 -25.87 1.05 0.60
C VAL A 298 -25.96 1.10 2.13
N TYR A 299 -26.29 -0.03 2.78
CA TYR A 299 -26.37 -0.14 4.23
C TYR A 299 -25.05 0.22 4.93
N ASN A 300 -23.93 -0.27 4.40
CA ASN A 300 -22.59 0.01 4.94
C ASN A 300 -22.00 1.35 4.48
N SER A 301 -22.78 2.19 3.79
CA SER A 301 -22.28 3.49 3.34
C SER A 301 -22.11 4.44 4.54
N PRO A 302 -20.96 5.13 4.65
CA PRO A 302 -20.76 6.08 5.74
C PRO A 302 -21.70 7.28 5.58
N LEU A 303 -22.08 7.96 6.67
CA LEU A 303 -22.99 9.12 6.61
C LEU A 303 -22.50 10.25 5.66
N ARG A 304 -21.18 10.39 5.48
CA ARG A 304 -20.59 11.31 4.48
C ARG A 304 -21.08 11.03 3.06
N ALA A 305 -21.50 9.81 2.76
CA ALA A 305 -22.05 9.41 1.47
C ALA A 305 -23.36 10.11 1.11
N MET A 306 -24.06 10.68 2.11
CA MET A 306 -25.28 11.45 1.91
C MET A 306 -24.98 12.91 1.52
N VAL A 307 -23.72 13.36 1.62
CA VAL A 307 -23.30 14.72 1.26
C VAL A 307 -23.31 14.86 -0.26
N ARG A 308 -23.91 15.94 -0.75
CA ARG A 308 -24.06 16.23 -2.19
C ARG A 308 -22.73 16.18 -2.96
N ALA A 309 -21.67 16.76 -2.39
CA ALA A 309 -20.34 16.76 -3.00
C ALA A 309 -19.71 15.35 -3.10
N ASP A 310 -19.96 14.48 -2.11
CA ASP A 310 -19.47 13.10 -2.13
C ASP A 310 -20.24 12.26 -3.15
N ALA A 311 -21.51 12.59 -3.40
CA ALA A 311 -22.32 11.96 -4.44
C ALA A 311 -21.82 12.30 -5.85
N ASP A 312 -21.49 13.57 -6.11
CA ASP A 312 -21.01 14.00 -7.42
C ASP A 312 -19.59 13.41 -7.70
N ARG A 313 -18.74 13.26 -6.67
CA ARG A 313 -17.46 12.52 -6.75
C ARG A 313 -17.65 11.03 -7.07
N ARG A 314 -18.69 10.39 -6.52
CA ARG A 314 -19.02 8.99 -6.84
C ARG A 314 -19.50 8.82 -8.27
N ASP A 315 -20.24 9.78 -8.81
CA ASP A 315 -20.62 9.77 -10.22
C ASP A 315 -19.37 9.77 -11.13
N GLU A 316 -18.38 10.60 -10.82
CA GLU A 316 -17.09 10.61 -11.54
C GLU A 316 -16.32 9.30 -11.39
N GLN A 317 -16.27 8.74 -10.18
CA GLN A 317 -15.63 7.45 -9.90
C GLN A 317 -16.33 6.30 -10.66
N LEU A 318 -17.66 6.32 -10.75
CA LEU A 318 -18.43 5.35 -11.53
C LEU A 318 -18.09 5.45 -13.02
N GLN A 319 -17.98 6.66 -13.58
CA GLN A 319 -17.57 6.86 -14.98
C GLN A 319 -16.13 6.40 -15.24
N GLU A 320 -15.22 6.56 -14.26
CA GLU A 320 -13.86 6.04 -14.34
C GLU A 320 -13.84 4.51 -14.35
N LEU A 321 -14.59 3.86 -13.45
CA LEU A 321 -14.70 2.39 -13.42
C LEU A 321 -15.27 1.82 -14.72
N ILE A 322 -16.26 2.48 -15.32
CA ILE A 322 -16.82 2.11 -16.63
C ILE A 322 -15.74 2.22 -17.72
N ARG A 323 -14.99 3.32 -17.76
CA ARG A 323 -13.89 3.51 -18.72
C ARG A 323 -12.80 2.46 -18.57
N GLN A 324 -12.44 2.10 -17.34
CA GLN A 324 -11.45 1.07 -17.04
C GLN A 324 -11.92 -0.33 -17.47
N ARG A 325 -13.19 -0.68 -17.23
CA ARG A 325 -13.79 -1.92 -17.74
C ARG A 325 -13.75 -1.98 -19.27
N ASP A 326 -14.15 -0.90 -19.94
CA ASP A 326 -14.24 -0.86 -21.40
C ASP A 326 -12.87 -0.93 -22.09
N ALA A 327 -11.81 -0.47 -21.39
CA ALA A 327 -10.43 -0.61 -21.84
C ALA A 327 -9.91 -2.06 -21.80
N LEU A 328 -10.58 -2.98 -21.10
CA LEU A 328 -10.19 -4.39 -20.98
C LEU A 328 -10.70 -5.29 -22.12
N GLY A 329 -11.61 -4.79 -22.98
CA GLY A 329 -12.19 -5.54 -24.11
C GLY A 329 -13.41 -6.39 -23.75
#